data_AF-A0A4Q5WWE6-F1
#
_entry.id   AF-A0A4Q5WWE6-F1
#
_cell.length_a   1.000
_cell.length_b   1.000
_cell.length_c   1.000
_cell.angle_alpha   90.00
_cell.angle_beta   90.00
_cell.angle_gamma   90.00
#
_symmetry.space_group_name_H-M   'P 1'
#
loop_
_entity.id
_entity.type
_entity.pdbx_description
1 polymer ?
#
loop_
_entity_poly.entity_id
_entity_poly.type
_entity_poly.pdbx_seq_one_letter_code
_entity_poly.pdbx_strand_id
1 'polypeptide(L)'
;MTVHLKHGAWKYSYLTPEWAQHIDAGLRADSTIAYLWQQKAMPLFKMRKYELALPLLDQAVRYDPHWLDYRAFMKCIFTKQYRSALDDFAAARTAKGNASVMDHTYAFYEALCHLQLNEFAEALALLQAQVREHDAKGWTHHLDLYYLGIAYYETGRWAEALAAFDRAIAKYTQFSDAYFYKGKCLGQLGRNAEGLAVIRAGKAFYEKGYSINEDNAIYETYPYQVAWRWRSVR
;
A
#
# COMPACT_ATOMS: atom_id res chain seq x y z
N MET A 1 1.59 18.19 -23.73
CA MET A 1 2.24 17.42 -22.64
C MET A 1 3.75 17.62 -22.55
N THR A 2 4.52 17.40 -23.62
CA THR A 2 6.01 17.41 -23.62
C THR A 2 6.67 18.75 -23.26
N VAL A 3 6.08 19.88 -23.65
CA VAL A 3 6.68 21.21 -23.37
C VAL A 3 6.62 21.54 -21.88
N HIS A 4 5.46 21.36 -21.24
CA HIS A 4 5.25 21.74 -19.84
C HIS A 4 5.80 20.72 -18.83
N LEU A 5 5.96 19.45 -19.24
CA LEU A 5 6.55 18.41 -18.40
C LEU A 5 8.02 18.19 -18.71
N LYS A 6 8.33 17.44 -19.78
CA LYS A 6 9.70 17.05 -20.15
C LYS A 6 10.65 18.24 -20.33
N HIS A 7 10.18 19.33 -20.93
CA HIS A 7 11.00 20.53 -21.14
C HIS A 7 10.76 21.62 -20.09
N GLY A 8 9.86 21.39 -19.13
CA GLY A 8 9.46 22.31 -18.07
C GLY A 8 9.59 21.67 -16.69
N ALA A 9 8.45 21.30 -16.09
CA ALA A 9 8.35 20.84 -14.70
C ALA A 9 9.43 19.81 -14.31
N TRP A 10 9.70 18.81 -15.15
CA TRP A 10 10.65 17.73 -14.85
C TRP A 10 12.12 18.16 -14.72
N LYS A 11 12.44 19.42 -15.04
CA LYS A 11 13.77 20.02 -14.76
C LYS A 11 13.93 20.48 -13.32
N TYR A 12 12.83 20.53 -12.57
CA TYR A 12 12.78 21.06 -11.22
C TYR A 12 12.32 19.97 -10.24
N SER A 13 12.71 20.11 -8.97
CA SER A 13 12.13 19.27 -7.93
C SER A 13 10.64 19.57 -7.81
N TYR A 14 9.83 18.54 -7.58
CA TYR A 14 8.37 18.66 -7.46
C TYR A 14 7.90 19.50 -6.25
N LEU A 15 8.83 19.90 -5.37
CA LEU A 15 8.59 20.78 -4.23
C LEU A 15 8.84 22.26 -4.54
N THR A 16 9.28 22.60 -5.76
CA THR A 16 9.66 23.97 -6.12
C THR A 16 8.49 24.76 -6.72
N PRO A 17 8.47 26.09 -6.57
CA PRO A 17 7.51 26.95 -7.27
C PRO A 17 7.53 26.79 -8.78
N GLU A 18 8.71 26.57 -9.38
CA GLU A 18 8.92 26.41 -10.82
C GLU A 18 8.19 25.17 -11.36
N TRP A 19 8.23 24.05 -10.62
CA TRP A 19 7.43 22.87 -10.94
C TRP A 19 5.94 23.24 -11.04
N ALA A 20 5.41 23.86 -9.99
CA ALA A 20 4.00 24.22 -9.92
C ALA A 20 3.60 25.19 -11.05
N GLN A 21 4.44 26.20 -11.33
CA GLN A 21 4.21 27.16 -12.41
C GLN A 21 4.14 26.48 -13.79
N HIS A 22 5.02 25.51 -14.06
CA HIS A 22 4.99 24.76 -15.32
C HIS A 22 3.74 23.89 -15.47
N ILE A 23 3.34 23.20 -14.40
CA ILE A 23 2.10 22.42 -14.38
C ILE A 23 0.88 23.32 -14.60
N ASP A 24 0.81 24.45 -13.89
CA ASP A 24 -0.29 25.40 -13.99
C ASP A 24 -0.36 26.07 -15.36
N ALA A 25 0.80 26.38 -15.97
CA ALA A 25 0.86 26.87 -17.34
C ALA A 25 0.31 25.83 -18.33
N GLY A 26 0.64 24.55 -18.13
CA GLY A 26 0.11 23.46 -18.93
C GLY A 26 -1.41 23.31 -18.80
N LEU A 27 -1.93 23.38 -17.58
CA LEU A 27 -3.38 23.30 -17.33
C LEU A 27 -4.15 24.53 -17.85
N ARG A 28 -3.54 25.71 -17.84
CA ARG A 28 -4.12 26.91 -18.48
C ARG A 28 -4.17 26.77 -20.00
N ALA A 29 -3.16 26.15 -20.61
CA ALA A 29 -3.13 25.92 -22.05
C ALA A 29 -4.13 24.82 -22.47
N ASP A 30 -4.19 23.73 -21.72
CA ASP A 30 -5.13 22.64 -21.93
C ASP A 30 -5.44 21.91 -20.61
N SER A 31 -6.63 22.17 -20.08
CA SER A 31 -7.10 21.57 -18.83
C SER A 31 -7.61 20.13 -19.01
N THR A 32 -7.70 19.62 -20.23
CA THR A 32 -8.17 18.25 -20.49
C THR A 32 -7.07 17.20 -20.35
N ILE A 33 -5.81 17.61 -20.17
CA ILE A 33 -4.69 16.71 -19.99
C ILE A 33 -4.70 16.13 -18.56
N ALA A 34 -5.33 14.97 -18.40
CA ALA A 34 -5.45 14.26 -17.12
C ALA A 34 -4.13 14.12 -16.35
N TYR A 35 -3.03 13.83 -17.06
CA TYR A 35 -1.72 13.66 -16.43
C TYR A 35 -1.22 14.93 -15.72
N LEU A 36 -1.53 16.13 -16.22
CA LEU A 36 -1.14 17.37 -15.55
C LEU A 36 -1.85 17.55 -14.21
N TRP A 37 -3.12 17.14 -14.12
CA TRP A 37 -3.86 17.13 -12.86
C TRP A 37 -3.24 16.15 -11.85
N GLN A 38 -2.87 14.95 -12.29
CA GLN A 38 -2.16 14.00 -11.43
C GLN A 38 -0.80 14.53 -10.98
N GLN A 39 -0.02 15.14 -11.88
CA GLN A 39 1.28 15.75 -11.56
C GLN A 39 1.14 16.95 -10.60
N LYS A 40 0.00 17.66 -10.64
CA LYS A 40 -0.34 18.71 -9.67
C LYS A 40 -0.70 18.14 -8.30
N ALA A 41 -1.39 16.99 -8.26
CA ALA A 41 -1.78 16.32 -7.02
C ALA A 41 -0.61 15.66 -6.28
N MET A 42 0.35 15.08 -7.02
CA MET A 42 1.44 14.26 -6.45
C MET A 42 2.23 14.96 -5.31
N PRO A 43 2.73 16.21 -5.45
CA PRO A 43 3.45 16.87 -4.36
C PRO A 43 2.60 17.02 -3.09
N LEU A 44 1.30 17.29 -3.25
CA LEU A 44 0.38 17.46 -2.13
C LEU A 44 0.17 16.15 -1.38
N PHE A 45 0.06 15.02 -2.07
CA PHE A 45 0.03 13.70 -1.41
C PHE A 45 1.33 13.41 -0.65
N LYS A 46 2.50 13.69 -1.24
CA LYS A 46 3.80 13.49 -0.57
C LYS A 46 4.00 14.41 0.64
N MET A 47 3.34 15.57 0.66
CA MET A 47 3.28 16.49 1.81
C MET A 47 2.11 16.19 2.76
N ARG A 48 1.34 15.12 2.52
CA ARG A 48 0.16 14.73 3.31
C ARG A 48 -1.01 15.73 3.32
N LYS A 49 -1.10 16.59 2.31
CA LYS A 49 -2.17 17.59 2.13
C LYS A 49 -3.34 17.01 1.32
N TYR A 50 -3.99 15.98 1.86
CA TYR A 50 -4.92 15.12 1.12
C TYR A 50 -6.20 15.84 0.66
N GLU A 51 -6.69 16.77 1.47
CA GLU A 51 -7.88 17.58 1.20
C GLU A 51 -7.70 18.44 -0.06
N LEU A 52 -6.47 18.89 -0.31
CA LEU A 52 -6.11 19.65 -1.51
C LEU A 52 -5.74 18.73 -2.69
N ALA A 53 -5.17 17.56 -2.40
CA ALA A 53 -4.66 16.65 -3.43
C ALA A 53 -5.77 15.88 -4.14
N LEU A 54 -6.73 15.34 -3.40
CA LEU A 54 -7.73 14.42 -3.94
C LEU A 54 -8.64 15.06 -5.00
N PRO A 55 -9.15 16.30 -4.83
CA PRO A 55 -9.97 16.95 -5.86
C PRO A 55 -9.24 17.13 -7.20
N LEU A 56 -7.90 17.30 -7.16
CA LEU A 56 -7.09 17.36 -8.38
C LEU A 56 -7.00 15.99 -9.05
N LEU A 57 -6.87 14.92 -8.26
CA LEU A 57 -6.88 13.57 -8.79
C LEU A 57 -8.27 13.16 -9.33
N ASP A 58 -9.34 13.69 -8.74
CA ASP A 58 -10.70 13.56 -9.29
C ASP A 58 -10.83 14.24 -10.66
N GLN A 59 -10.18 15.40 -10.88
CA GLN A 59 -10.11 15.99 -12.21
C GLN A 59 -9.33 15.10 -13.18
N ALA A 60 -8.22 14.49 -12.77
CA ALA A 60 -7.48 13.56 -13.62
C ALA A 60 -8.38 12.40 -14.10
N VAL A 61 -9.11 11.77 -13.17
CA VAL A 61 -10.06 10.68 -13.49
C VAL A 61 -11.21 11.16 -14.37
N ARG A 62 -11.73 12.38 -14.15
CA ARG A 62 -12.79 12.97 -14.97
C ARG A 62 -12.39 13.06 -16.44
N TYR A 63 -11.15 13.45 -16.72
CA TYR A 63 -10.66 13.61 -18.09
C TYR A 63 -10.14 12.30 -18.70
N ASP A 64 -9.61 11.39 -17.88
CA ASP A 64 -9.16 10.08 -18.32
C ASP A 64 -9.40 9.02 -17.22
N PRO A 65 -10.41 8.14 -17.41
CA PRO A 65 -10.71 7.05 -16.49
C PRO A 65 -9.55 6.06 -16.29
N HIS A 66 -8.49 6.09 -17.11
CA HIS A 66 -7.30 5.28 -16.87
C HIS A 66 -6.72 5.50 -15.46
N TRP A 67 -6.87 6.70 -14.88
CA TRP A 67 -6.39 7.05 -13.54
C TRP A 67 -7.22 6.49 -12.38
N LEU A 68 -8.28 5.72 -12.65
CA LEU A 68 -9.12 5.12 -11.61
C LEU A 68 -8.32 4.23 -10.64
N ASP A 69 -7.47 3.35 -11.17
CA ASP A 69 -6.64 2.45 -10.36
C ASP A 69 -5.63 3.21 -9.50
N TYR A 70 -5.02 4.27 -10.05
CA TYR A 70 -4.12 5.13 -9.29
C TYR A 70 -4.89 5.90 -8.21
N ARG A 71 -6.09 6.43 -8.49
CA ARG A 71 -6.92 7.06 -7.46
C ARG A 71 -7.35 6.08 -6.38
N ALA A 72 -7.69 4.84 -6.75
CA ALA A 72 -8.00 3.78 -5.81
C ALA A 72 -6.81 3.49 -4.87
N PHE A 73 -5.60 3.37 -5.44
CA PHE A 73 -4.35 3.24 -4.68
C PHE A 73 -4.14 4.42 -3.72
N MET A 74 -4.27 5.66 -4.20
CA MET A 74 -4.13 6.85 -3.35
C MET A 74 -5.18 6.89 -2.23
N LYS A 75 -6.42 6.46 -2.52
CA LYS A 75 -7.49 6.36 -1.53
C LYS A 75 -7.18 5.32 -0.47
N CYS A 76 -6.68 4.15 -0.85
CA CYS A 76 -6.29 3.05 0.05
C CYS A 76 -5.09 3.43 0.94
N ILE A 77 -4.00 3.91 0.33
CA ILE A 77 -2.72 4.10 1.03
C ILE A 77 -2.58 5.49 1.65
N PHE A 78 -3.03 6.57 1.00
CA PHE A 78 -2.78 7.92 1.51
C PHE A 78 -3.96 8.45 2.33
N THR A 79 -5.17 8.41 1.76
CA THR A 79 -6.34 9.06 2.40
C THR A 79 -7.18 8.14 3.30
N LYS A 80 -6.90 6.83 3.28
CA LYS A 80 -7.61 5.79 4.04
C LYS A 80 -9.12 5.73 3.79
N GLN A 81 -9.54 6.05 2.56
CA GLN A 81 -10.95 6.00 2.12
C GLN A 81 -11.26 4.63 1.50
N TYR A 82 -11.27 3.58 2.32
CA TYR A 82 -11.29 2.19 1.86
C TYR A 82 -12.51 1.82 1.03
N ARG A 83 -13.73 2.20 1.44
CA ARG A 83 -14.96 1.95 0.66
C ARG A 83 -14.87 2.58 -0.73
N SER A 84 -14.46 3.84 -0.81
CA SER A 84 -14.32 4.55 -2.09
C SER A 84 -13.16 4.03 -2.94
N ALA A 85 -12.12 3.48 -2.32
CA ALA A 85 -11.04 2.79 -3.02
C ALA A 85 -11.55 1.50 -3.67
N LEU A 86 -12.36 0.70 -2.95
CA LEU A 86 -12.99 -0.51 -3.49
C LEU A 86 -13.88 -0.20 -4.69
N ASP A 87 -14.68 0.88 -4.63
CA ASP A 87 -15.50 1.32 -5.77
C ASP A 87 -14.65 1.64 -7.01
N ASP A 88 -13.55 2.37 -6.83
CA ASP A 88 -12.64 2.71 -7.93
C ASP A 88 -11.92 1.46 -8.48
N PHE A 89 -11.47 0.54 -7.62
CA PHE A 89 -10.85 -0.72 -8.07
C PHE A 89 -11.85 -1.61 -8.83
N ALA A 90 -13.10 -1.69 -8.38
CA ALA A 90 -14.15 -2.41 -9.08
C ALA A 90 -14.42 -1.81 -10.47
N ALA A 91 -14.48 -0.48 -10.57
CA ALA A 91 -14.62 0.22 -11.84
C ALA A 91 -13.40 0.00 -12.77
N ALA A 92 -12.18 0.12 -12.23
CA ALA A 92 -10.94 -0.12 -12.98
C ALA A 92 -10.84 -1.56 -13.48
N ARG A 93 -11.22 -2.54 -12.64
CA ARG A 93 -11.25 -3.96 -12.98
C ARG A 93 -12.24 -4.26 -14.10
N THR A 94 -13.41 -3.62 -14.10
CA THR A 94 -14.39 -3.77 -15.17
C THR A 94 -13.82 -3.34 -16.53
N ALA A 95 -12.95 -2.32 -16.55
CA ALA A 95 -12.34 -1.81 -17.76
C ALA A 95 -11.09 -2.60 -18.22
N LYS A 96 -10.24 -3.06 -17.27
CA LYS A 96 -8.89 -3.58 -17.58
C LYS A 96 -8.65 -5.02 -17.10
N GLY A 97 -9.60 -5.65 -16.40
CA GLY A 97 -9.35 -6.88 -15.64
C GLY A 97 -8.54 -6.63 -14.36
N ASN A 98 -8.08 -7.70 -13.69
CA ASN A 98 -7.20 -7.57 -12.53
C ASN A 98 -5.76 -7.26 -12.99
N ALA A 99 -5.45 -5.97 -13.11
CA ALA A 99 -4.12 -5.48 -13.45
C ALA A 99 -3.36 -5.01 -12.20
N SER A 100 -2.17 -4.44 -12.41
CA SER A 100 -1.35 -3.87 -11.34
C SER A 100 -1.32 -2.36 -11.40
N VAL A 101 -1.24 -1.73 -10.23
CA VAL A 101 -0.98 -0.30 -10.08
C VAL A 101 0.08 -0.12 -9.00
N MET A 102 1.08 0.72 -9.26
CA MET A 102 2.30 0.72 -8.46
C MET A 102 2.87 -0.71 -8.38
N ASP A 103 3.23 -1.17 -7.20
CA ASP A 103 3.98 -2.42 -7.00
C ASP A 103 3.08 -3.67 -6.87
N HIS A 104 1.75 -3.52 -6.83
CA HIS A 104 0.82 -4.62 -6.52
C HIS A 104 -0.43 -4.65 -7.41
N THR A 105 -1.13 -5.79 -7.40
CA THR A 105 -2.39 -5.97 -8.15
C THR A 105 -3.55 -5.20 -7.50
N TYR A 106 -4.67 -5.05 -8.21
CA TYR A 106 -5.89 -4.49 -7.62
C TYR A 106 -6.40 -5.36 -6.46
N ALA A 107 -6.40 -6.69 -6.63
CA ALA A 107 -6.82 -7.63 -5.60
C ALA A 107 -6.01 -7.51 -4.29
N PHE A 108 -4.72 -7.18 -4.37
CA PHE A 108 -3.90 -6.88 -3.19
C PHE A 108 -4.44 -5.69 -2.42
N TYR A 109 -4.64 -4.54 -3.08
CA TYR A 109 -5.11 -3.33 -2.40
C TYR A 109 -6.55 -3.44 -1.93
N GLU A 110 -7.41 -4.14 -2.67
CA GLU A 110 -8.76 -4.47 -2.22
C GLU A 110 -8.72 -5.28 -0.92
N ALA A 111 -7.83 -6.29 -0.82
CA ALA A 111 -7.68 -7.05 0.41
C ALA A 111 -7.20 -6.17 1.58
N LEU A 112 -6.29 -5.21 1.35
CA LEU A 112 -5.90 -4.22 2.35
C LEU A 112 -7.09 -3.35 2.80
N CYS A 113 -7.95 -2.93 1.87
CA CYS A 113 -9.17 -2.19 2.18
C CYS A 113 -10.11 -3.03 3.05
N HIS A 114 -10.37 -4.28 2.67
CA HIS A 114 -11.20 -5.21 3.44
C HIS A 114 -10.64 -5.48 4.83
N LEU A 115 -9.33 -5.68 4.98
CA LEU A 115 -8.69 -5.80 6.30
C LEU A 115 -8.97 -4.57 7.18
N GLN A 116 -8.86 -3.36 6.64
CA GLN A 116 -9.10 -2.12 7.40
C GLN A 116 -10.59 -1.86 7.69
N LEU A 117 -11.49 -2.51 6.93
CA LEU A 117 -12.93 -2.50 7.18
C LEU A 117 -13.39 -3.65 8.08
N ASN A 118 -12.46 -4.47 8.59
CA ASN A 118 -12.73 -5.71 9.34
C ASN A 118 -13.53 -6.77 8.55
N GLU A 119 -13.50 -6.70 7.23
CA GLU A 119 -14.10 -7.67 6.29
C GLU A 119 -13.08 -8.79 6.03
N PHE A 120 -12.74 -9.50 7.11
CA PHE A 120 -11.58 -10.39 7.11
C PHE A 120 -11.75 -11.63 6.21
N ALA A 121 -12.98 -12.11 6.01
CA ALA A 121 -13.24 -13.27 5.16
C ALA A 121 -12.98 -12.94 3.68
N GLU A 122 -13.42 -11.76 3.25
CA GLU A 122 -13.21 -11.21 1.91
C GLU A 122 -11.73 -10.97 1.64
N ALA A 123 -11.04 -10.32 2.58
CA ALA A 123 -9.59 -10.12 2.50
C ALA A 123 -8.84 -11.46 2.38
N LEU A 124 -9.18 -12.43 3.22
CA LEU A 124 -8.54 -13.74 3.22
C LEU A 124 -8.75 -14.47 1.88
N ALA A 125 -9.96 -14.45 1.33
CA ALA A 125 -10.26 -15.08 0.05
C ALA A 125 -9.43 -14.48 -1.10
N LEU A 126 -9.35 -13.15 -1.16
CA LEU A 126 -8.55 -12.43 -2.17
C LEU A 126 -7.06 -12.76 -2.05
N LEU A 127 -6.49 -12.68 -0.85
CA LEU A 127 -5.07 -12.93 -0.61
C LEU A 127 -4.69 -14.40 -0.86
N GLN A 128 -5.56 -15.34 -0.50
CA GLN A 128 -5.35 -16.75 -0.82
C GLN A 128 -5.34 -17.01 -2.33
N ALA A 129 -6.28 -16.41 -3.07
CA ALA A 129 -6.32 -16.54 -4.53
C ALA A 129 -5.06 -15.96 -5.17
N GLN A 130 -4.67 -14.75 -4.75
CA GLN A 130 -3.48 -14.07 -5.25
C GLN A 130 -2.19 -14.85 -4.94
N VAL A 131 -1.98 -15.26 -3.68
CA VAL A 131 -0.77 -16.01 -3.30
C VAL A 131 -0.69 -17.34 -4.05
N ARG A 132 -1.81 -18.06 -4.25
CA ARG A 132 -1.81 -19.29 -5.07
C ARG A 132 -1.37 -19.02 -6.51
N GLU A 133 -1.91 -17.98 -7.13
CA GLU A 133 -1.53 -17.59 -8.49
C GLU A 133 -0.07 -17.17 -8.57
N HIS A 134 0.40 -16.38 -7.59
CA HIS A 134 1.76 -15.91 -7.54
C HIS A 134 2.77 -17.04 -7.25
N ASP A 135 2.40 -18.00 -6.40
CA ASP A 135 3.23 -19.18 -6.13
C ASP A 135 3.39 -20.01 -7.41
N ALA A 136 2.30 -20.21 -8.15
CA ALA A 136 2.33 -20.94 -9.43
C ALA A 136 3.22 -20.27 -10.49
N LYS A 137 3.36 -18.93 -10.42
CA LYS A 137 4.19 -18.12 -11.33
C LYS A 137 5.61 -17.86 -10.79
N GLY A 138 5.92 -18.26 -9.56
CA GLY A 138 7.23 -18.09 -8.93
C GLY A 138 7.59 -16.65 -8.50
N TRP A 139 6.62 -15.74 -8.50
CA TRP A 139 6.83 -14.30 -8.25
C TRP A 139 6.16 -13.77 -6.97
N THR A 140 5.78 -14.63 -6.02
CA THR A 140 5.13 -14.23 -4.76
C THR A 140 5.95 -13.20 -3.99
N HIS A 141 5.34 -12.06 -3.70
CA HIS A 141 5.97 -10.98 -2.97
C HIS A 141 5.93 -11.25 -1.45
N HIS A 142 6.89 -10.70 -0.70
CA HIS A 142 6.92 -10.89 0.75
C HIS A 142 5.71 -10.21 1.43
N LEU A 143 5.19 -9.11 0.88
CA LEU A 143 3.96 -8.48 1.38
C LEU A 143 2.70 -9.30 1.11
N ASP A 144 2.60 -10.02 -0.01
CA ASP A 144 1.45 -10.91 -0.27
C ASP A 144 1.30 -11.92 0.87
N LEU A 145 2.42 -12.52 1.27
CA LEU A 145 2.50 -13.51 2.34
C LEU A 145 2.25 -12.89 3.72
N TYR A 146 2.78 -11.68 3.94
CA TYR A 146 2.56 -10.95 5.19
C TYR A 146 1.08 -10.62 5.38
N TYR A 147 0.42 -10.02 4.38
CA TYR A 147 -1.00 -9.69 4.50
C TYR A 147 -1.88 -10.95 4.51
N LEU A 148 -1.51 -12.02 3.82
CA LEU A 148 -2.16 -13.33 3.99
C LEU A 148 -2.05 -13.81 5.45
N GLY A 149 -0.87 -13.66 6.07
CA GLY A 149 -0.66 -13.94 7.48
C GLY A 149 -1.51 -13.07 8.40
N ILE A 150 -1.67 -11.78 8.09
CA ILE A 150 -2.58 -10.87 8.80
C ILE A 150 -4.03 -11.35 8.68
N ALA A 151 -4.49 -11.71 7.48
CA ALA A 151 -5.85 -12.19 7.29
C ALA A 151 -6.12 -13.51 8.05
N TYR A 152 -5.16 -14.42 8.09
CA TYR A 152 -5.25 -15.61 8.95
C TYR A 152 -5.25 -15.27 10.44
N TYR A 153 -4.41 -14.32 10.87
CA TYR A 153 -4.37 -13.83 12.25
C TYR A 153 -5.74 -13.28 12.67
N GLU A 154 -6.33 -12.37 11.88
CA GLU A 154 -7.61 -11.76 12.25
C GLU A 154 -8.81 -12.72 12.19
N THR A 155 -8.68 -13.80 11.43
CA THR A 155 -9.67 -14.90 11.41
C THR A 155 -9.41 -15.99 12.46
N GLY A 156 -8.44 -15.80 13.36
CA GLY A 156 -8.12 -16.75 14.43
C GLY A 156 -7.38 -18.01 13.98
N ARG A 157 -6.93 -18.06 12.73
CA ARG A 157 -6.20 -19.17 12.11
C ARG A 157 -4.70 -19.02 12.35
N TRP A 158 -4.31 -19.05 13.63
CA TRP A 158 -2.97 -18.66 14.08
C TRP A 158 -1.85 -19.57 13.53
N ALA A 159 -2.13 -20.85 13.30
CA ALA A 159 -1.15 -21.80 12.76
C ALA A 159 -0.85 -21.50 11.28
N GLU A 160 -1.87 -21.23 10.48
CA GLU A 160 -1.71 -20.80 9.08
C GLU A 160 -1.07 -19.42 8.98
N ALA A 161 -1.42 -18.51 9.89
CA ALA A 161 -0.78 -17.20 10.00
C ALA A 161 0.73 -17.35 10.27
N LEU A 162 1.13 -18.23 11.20
CA LEU A 162 2.53 -18.53 11.49
C LEU A 162 3.27 -18.98 10.23
N ALA A 163 2.71 -19.94 9.50
CA ALA A 163 3.29 -20.44 8.25
C ALA A 163 3.43 -19.33 7.18
N ALA A 164 2.43 -18.45 7.06
CA ALA A 164 2.50 -17.32 6.13
C ALA A 164 3.58 -16.30 6.52
N PHE A 165 3.71 -15.96 7.82
CA PHE A 165 4.79 -15.08 8.29
C PHE A 165 6.17 -15.70 8.15
N ASP A 166 6.31 -17.02 8.36
CA ASP A 166 7.57 -17.73 8.11
C ASP A 166 7.99 -17.63 6.65
N ARG A 167 7.04 -17.79 5.72
CA ARG A 167 7.31 -17.61 4.28
C ARG A 167 7.64 -16.15 3.93
N ALA A 168 6.98 -15.17 4.55
CA ALA A 168 7.29 -13.76 4.35
C ALA A 168 8.72 -13.42 4.82
N ILE A 169 9.11 -13.89 5.99
CA ILE A 169 10.46 -13.74 6.56
C ILE A 169 11.51 -14.45 5.70
N ALA A 170 11.20 -15.62 5.14
CA ALA A 170 12.12 -16.32 4.24
C ALA A 170 12.45 -15.52 2.97
N LYS A 171 11.52 -14.66 2.50
CA LYS A 171 11.74 -13.75 1.37
C LYS A 171 12.40 -12.43 1.77
N TYR A 172 12.09 -11.93 2.96
CA TYR A 172 12.68 -10.72 3.51
C TYR A 172 13.07 -10.95 4.97
N THR A 173 14.31 -11.41 5.17
CA THR A 173 14.82 -11.89 6.46
C THR A 173 14.73 -10.87 7.58
N GLN A 174 14.86 -9.58 7.26
CA GLN A 174 14.80 -8.48 8.22
C GLN A 174 13.39 -7.87 8.38
N PHE A 175 12.33 -8.50 7.87
CA PHE A 175 10.99 -7.92 7.86
C PHE A 175 10.37 -7.78 9.26
N SER A 176 10.68 -6.71 9.98
CA SER A 176 10.32 -6.54 11.38
C SER A 176 8.83 -6.71 11.67
N ASP A 177 7.95 -6.18 10.81
CA ASP A 177 6.50 -6.30 10.95
C ASP A 177 6.05 -7.77 10.95
N ALA A 178 6.60 -8.61 10.08
CA ALA A 178 6.28 -10.04 10.06
C ALA A 178 6.73 -10.76 11.35
N TYR A 179 7.88 -10.40 11.93
CA TYR A 179 8.30 -10.94 13.23
C TYR A 179 7.34 -10.56 14.35
N PHE A 180 6.83 -9.32 14.35
CA PHE A 180 5.88 -8.87 15.35
C PHE A 180 4.60 -9.72 15.33
N TYR A 181 3.96 -9.88 14.16
CA TYR A 181 2.75 -10.67 14.05
C TYR A 181 2.99 -12.17 14.22
N LYS A 182 4.14 -12.70 13.77
CA LYS A 182 4.57 -14.07 14.09
C LYS A 182 4.61 -14.31 15.60
N GLY A 183 5.20 -13.38 16.35
CA GLY A 183 5.26 -13.49 17.80
C GLY A 183 3.89 -13.38 18.47
N LYS A 184 2.97 -12.56 17.92
CA LYS A 184 1.56 -12.55 18.38
C LYS A 184 0.88 -13.89 18.13
N CYS A 185 1.04 -14.51 16.96
CA CYS A 185 0.52 -15.86 16.68
C CYS A 185 1.04 -16.88 17.69
N LEU A 186 2.33 -16.86 18.01
CA LEU A 186 2.92 -17.75 19.01
C LEU A 186 2.28 -17.55 20.39
N GLY A 187 2.02 -16.31 20.81
CA GLY A 187 1.28 -16.03 22.04
C GLY A 187 -0.14 -16.61 22.05
N GLN A 188 -0.88 -16.44 20.94
CA GLN A 188 -2.23 -17.02 20.78
C GLN A 188 -2.23 -18.55 20.82
N LEU A 189 -1.12 -19.18 20.41
CA LEU A 189 -0.89 -20.63 20.49
C LEU A 189 -0.32 -21.08 21.84
N GLY A 190 -0.26 -20.21 22.86
CA GLY A 190 0.26 -20.53 24.20
C GLY A 190 1.79 -20.55 24.30
N ARG A 191 2.53 -20.24 23.24
CA ARG A 191 4.00 -20.22 23.16
C ARG A 191 4.55 -18.83 23.49
N ASN A 192 4.14 -18.29 24.63
CA ASN A 192 4.39 -16.89 25.02
C ASN A 192 5.89 -16.53 25.04
N ALA A 193 6.73 -17.33 25.71
CA ALA A 193 8.16 -17.02 25.84
C ALA A 193 8.86 -16.95 24.47
N GLU A 194 8.50 -17.84 23.55
CA GLU A 194 9.01 -17.84 22.18
C GLU A 194 8.48 -16.65 21.38
N GLY A 195 7.19 -16.35 21.48
CA GLY A 195 6.59 -15.19 20.82
C GLY A 195 7.29 -13.88 21.22
N LEU A 196 7.61 -13.72 22.50
CA LEU A 196 8.36 -12.55 22.98
C LEU A 196 9.80 -12.52 22.45
N ALA A 197 10.46 -13.67 22.32
CA ALA A 197 11.79 -13.75 21.72
C ALA A 197 11.77 -13.33 20.24
N VAL A 198 10.76 -13.79 19.48
CA VAL A 198 10.55 -13.42 18.08
C VAL A 198 10.26 -11.93 17.93
N ILE A 199 9.40 -11.35 18.79
CA ILE A 199 9.10 -9.91 18.79
C ILE A 199 10.37 -9.09 19.09
N ARG A 200 11.22 -9.53 20.04
CA ARG A 200 12.49 -8.86 20.33
C ARG A 200 13.44 -8.87 19.13
N ALA A 201 13.51 -9.99 18.40
CA ALA A 201 14.30 -10.07 17.17
C ALA A 201 13.76 -9.11 16.09
N GLY A 202 12.44 -9.07 15.90
CA GLY A 202 11.77 -8.09 15.01
C GLY A 202 12.09 -6.64 15.38
N LYS A 203 12.08 -6.30 16.68
CA LYS A 203 12.42 -4.95 17.16
C LYS A 203 13.85 -4.55 16.78
N ALA A 204 14.80 -5.48 16.90
CA ALA A 204 16.19 -5.22 16.52
C ALA A 204 16.35 -4.94 15.02
N PHE A 205 15.51 -5.53 14.16
CA PHE A 205 15.46 -5.17 12.75
C PHE A 205 14.79 -3.81 12.51
N TYR A 206 13.68 -3.53 13.20
CA TYR A 206 13.04 -2.23 13.13
C TYR A 206 13.97 -1.08 13.52
N GLU A 207 14.76 -1.23 14.59
CA GLU A 207 15.73 -0.24 15.05
C GLU A 207 16.83 0.04 14.01
N LYS A 208 17.05 -0.87 13.06
CA LYS A 208 17.94 -0.70 11.90
C LYS A 208 17.22 -0.14 10.66
N GLY A 209 15.94 0.21 10.78
CA GLY A 209 15.13 0.78 9.70
C GLY A 209 14.40 -0.25 8.83
N TYR A 210 14.45 -1.55 9.16
CA TYR A 210 13.76 -2.56 8.38
C TYR A 210 12.28 -2.64 8.78
N SER A 211 11.38 -2.38 7.84
CA SER A 211 9.92 -2.51 7.95
C SER A 211 9.36 -2.78 6.54
N ILE A 212 8.06 -2.60 6.32
CA ILE A 212 7.46 -2.50 4.98
C ILE A 212 8.31 -1.53 4.14
N ASN A 213 8.77 -1.98 2.97
CA ASN A 213 9.78 -1.31 2.17
C ASN A 213 9.26 -0.86 0.78
N GLU A 214 7.94 -0.70 0.65
CA GLU A 214 7.32 -0.11 -0.54
C GLU A 214 7.79 1.34 -0.72
N ASP A 215 7.96 1.79 -1.96
CA ASP A 215 8.48 3.13 -2.27
C ASP A 215 7.68 4.26 -1.60
N ASN A 216 6.38 4.04 -1.40
CA ASN A 216 5.48 5.01 -0.80
C ASN A 216 5.46 4.98 0.74
N ALA A 217 6.09 3.97 1.38
CA ALA A 217 6.13 3.82 2.84
C ALA A 217 6.90 4.96 3.53
N ILE A 218 7.76 5.68 2.79
CA ILE A 218 8.44 6.89 3.31
C ILE A 218 7.48 8.06 3.49
N TYR A 219 6.39 8.11 2.71
CA TYR A 219 5.42 9.20 2.74
C TYR A 219 4.23 8.87 3.64
N GLU A 220 3.78 7.61 3.67
CA GLU A 220 2.62 7.21 4.47
C GLU A 220 2.76 5.79 5.04
N THR A 221 2.21 5.59 6.23
CA THR A 221 2.21 4.29 6.91
C THR A 221 1.19 3.36 6.25
N TYR A 222 1.62 2.13 5.94
CA TYR A 222 0.73 1.13 5.35
C TYR A 222 -0.18 0.48 6.41
N PRO A 223 -1.36 -0.06 6.02
CA PRO A 223 -2.17 -0.87 6.92
C PRO A 223 -1.34 -1.92 7.65
N TYR A 224 -1.59 -2.13 8.94
CA TYR A 224 -0.87 -3.12 9.76
C TYR A 224 0.64 -2.90 9.92
N GLN A 225 1.23 -1.81 9.42
CA GLN A 225 2.62 -1.47 9.71
C GLN A 225 2.80 -1.19 11.21
N VAL A 226 3.82 -1.79 11.82
CA VAL A 226 3.98 -1.83 13.27
C VAL A 226 4.66 -0.56 13.77
N ALA A 227 3.97 0.17 14.65
CA ALA A 227 4.53 1.29 15.38
C ALA A 227 5.22 0.80 16.67
N TRP A 228 6.52 0.49 16.60
CA TRP A 228 7.32 -0.02 17.73
C TRP A 228 7.58 0.99 18.86
N ARG A 229 7.07 2.23 18.75
CA ARG A 229 7.31 3.32 19.71
C ARG A 229 6.51 3.19 21.01
N TRP A 230 5.45 2.40 21.04
CA TRP A 230 4.56 2.31 22.21
C TRP A 230 4.58 0.90 22.81
N ARG A 231 5.17 0.83 24.01
CA ARG A 231 5.19 -0.26 25.00
C ARG A 231 6.21 -1.37 24.76
N SER A 232 7.25 -1.26 25.60
CA SER A 232 7.86 -2.37 26.31
C SER A 232 6.86 -3.50 26.57
N VAL A 233 7.11 -4.63 25.94
CA VAL A 233 6.70 -5.94 26.45
C VAL A 233 6.97 -5.94 27.97
N ARG A 234 5.91 -5.92 28.78
CA ARG A 234 5.96 -6.41 30.15
C ARG A 234 5.40 -7.82 30.13
#